data_AF-A0A5A7MNE2-F1
#
_entry.id   AF-A0A5A7MNE2-F1
#
_cell.length_a   1.000
_cell.length_b   1.000
_cell.length_c   1.000
_cell.angle_alpha   90.00
_cell.angle_beta   90.00
_cell.angle_gamma   90.00
#
_symmetry.space_group_name_H-M   'P 1'
#
loop_
_entity.id
_entity.type
_entity.pdbx_description
1 polymer ?
#
loop_
_entity_poly.entity_id
_entity_poly.type
_entity_poly.pdbx_seq_one_letter_code
_entity_poly.pdbx_strand_id
1 'polypeptide(L)'
;MITVSINGENRSFDAPLTARGLLDALSLDPRKVALERNREIVPKSMFDDTQIVDGDQLEIVHFVGGGQQSAVSEGYRVTDPLQIAGKTYGSRLIVGTGKYRDFEQTAEAVAASGAEIVTVAVRRVNVSDPDQPMLTDYLDPKSITYLPNTAGCFTADDALRTLRLAREAGGWDLVKLEVLGDKATLYPDMRETLKAAEVLISEGFKVMVYTSDDPLFARELNDMGCVASCLWGLLSDRDWVFKIRSISA
;
A
#
# COMPACT_ATOMS: atom_id res chain seq x y z
N MET A 1 8.49 30.87 16.33
CA MET A 1 8.63 29.47 16.74
C MET A 1 7.28 28.79 16.69
N ILE A 2 7.16 27.71 15.92
CA ILE A 2 5.99 26.83 15.87
C ILE A 2 6.42 25.44 16.36
N THR A 3 5.52 24.70 16.99
CA THR A 3 5.70 23.31 17.39
C THR A 3 4.60 22.48 16.75
N VAL A 4 4.99 21.42 16.04
CA VAL A 4 4.06 20.51 15.35
C VAL A 4 4.38 19.06 15.74
N SER A 5 3.39 18.19 15.64
CA SER A 5 3.57 16.75 15.78
C SER A 5 3.72 16.15 14.38
N ILE A 6 4.80 15.43 14.12
CA ILE A 6 5.08 14.79 12.83
C ILE A 6 5.24 13.29 13.06
N ASN A 7 4.37 12.47 12.49
CA ASN A 7 4.33 11.02 12.69
C ASN A 7 4.26 10.59 14.17
N GLY A 8 3.77 11.48 15.05
CA GLY A 8 3.71 11.28 16.50
C GLY A 8 4.88 11.88 17.31
N GLU A 9 5.86 12.50 16.65
CA GLU A 9 6.99 13.17 17.31
C GLU A 9 6.87 14.70 17.25
N ASN A 10 7.03 15.37 18.38
CA ASN A 10 7.01 16.84 18.41
C ASN A 10 8.32 17.41 17.84
N ARG A 11 8.21 18.35 16.90
CA ARG A 11 9.33 19.15 16.38
C ARG A 11 8.99 20.63 16.39
N SER A 12 10.00 21.45 16.67
CA SER A 12 9.88 22.91 16.67
C SER A 12 10.68 23.54 15.53
N PHE A 13 10.13 24.60 14.93
CA PHE A 13 10.75 25.38 13.86
C PHE A 13 10.72 26.86 14.21
N ASP A 14 11.77 27.59 13.84
CA ASP A 14 11.94 28.99 14.28
C ASP A 14 10.95 29.96 13.60
N ALA A 15 10.49 29.62 12.40
CA ALA A 15 9.52 30.39 11.62
C ALA A 15 8.38 29.49 11.08
N PRO A 16 7.21 30.06 10.75
CA PRO A 16 6.19 29.36 9.98
C PRO A 16 6.74 28.85 8.65
N LEU A 17 6.31 27.66 8.24
CA LEU A 17 6.75 27.01 7.01
C LEU A 17 5.53 26.67 6.14
N THR A 18 5.73 26.65 4.84
CA THR A 18 4.79 25.96 3.94
C THR A 18 5.00 24.45 4.06
N ALA A 19 4.05 23.64 3.59
CA ALA A 19 4.22 22.20 3.48
C ALA A 19 5.50 21.85 2.67
N ARG A 20 5.78 22.58 1.59
CA ARG A 20 7.04 22.46 0.83
C ARG A 20 8.26 22.75 1.70
N GLY A 21 8.25 23.90 2.39
CA GLY A 21 9.35 24.34 3.26
C GLY A 21 9.60 23.40 4.42
N LEU A 22 8.55 22.77 4.97
CA LEU A 22 8.68 21.71 5.96
C LEU A 22 9.39 20.49 5.36
N LEU A 23 8.98 20.02 4.19
CA LEU A 23 9.63 18.87 3.54
C LEU A 23 11.10 19.16 3.21
N ASP A 24 11.44 20.37 2.77
CA ASP A 24 12.83 20.81 2.58
C ASP A 24 13.63 20.79 3.90
N ALA A 25 13.08 21.34 4.99
CA ALA A 25 13.73 21.35 6.30
C ALA A 25 13.96 19.94 6.86
N LEU A 26 13.15 18.98 6.46
CA LEU A 26 13.27 17.56 6.80
C LEU A 26 14.13 16.77 5.80
N SER A 27 14.68 17.42 4.75
CA SER A 27 15.43 16.78 3.67
C SER A 27 14.65 15.66 2.93
N LEU A 28 13.33 15.84 2.80
CA LEU A 28 12.45 14.90 2.10
C LEU A 28 12.11 15.41 0.70
N ASP A 29 12.25 14.55 -0.32
CA ASP A 29 11.83 14.86 -1.70
C ASP A 29 10.30 14.87 -1.81
N PRO A 30 9.66 16.02 -2.14
CA PRO A 30 8.19 16.15 -2.26
C PRO A 30 7.57 15.19 -3.25
N ARG A 31 8.34 14.77 -4.25
CA ARG A 31 7.85 13.88 -5.29
C ARG A 31 7.58 12.49 -4.75
N LYS A 32 8.28 12.09 -3.68
CA LYS A 32 8.28 10.75 -3.09
C LYS A 32 7.47 10.62 -1.81
N VAL A 33 6.82 11.69 -1.36
CA VAL A 33 6.09 11.73 -0.10
C VAL A 33 4.65 12.19 -0.30
N ALA A 34 3.77 11.72 0.58
CA ALA A 34 2.45 12.28 0.81
C ALA A 34 2.42 12.90 2.20
N LEU A 35 1.79 14.07 2.31
CA LEU A 35 1.63 14.82 3.54
C LEU A 35 0.15 14.88 3.87
N GLU A 36 -0.20 14.48 5.08
CA GLU A 36 -1.49 14.75 5.69
C GLU A 36 -1.33 15.74 6.83
N ARG A 37 -2.26 16.68 6.92
CA ARG A 37 -2.35 17.71 7.95
C ARG A 37 -3.71 17.62 8.63
N ASN A 38 -3.73 17.38 9.93
CA ASN A 38 -4.95 17.30 10.75
C ASN A 38 -6.02 16.36 10.18
N ARG A 39 -5.59 15.20 9.65
CA ARG A 39 -6.44 14.19 8.99
C ARG A 39 -6.95 14.56 7.59
N GLU A 40 -6.44 15.64 7.02
CA GLU A 40 -6.70 16.03 5.64
C GLU A 40 -5.44 15.86 4.79
N ILE A 41 -5.53 15.06 3.73
CA ILE A 41 -4.40 14.87 2.80
C ILE A 41 -4.19 16.18 2.05
N VAL A 42 -2.97 16.71 2.10
CA VAL A 42 -2.58 17.90 1.34
C VAL A 42 -2.22 17.44 -0.08
N PRO A 43 -2.94 17.88 -1.13
CA PRO A 43 -2.56 17.55 -2.50
C PRO A 43 -1.17 18.11 -2.83
N LYS A 44 -0.37 17.39 -3.63
CA LYS A 44 0.98 17.85 -4.00
C LYS A 44 0.99 19.24 -4.65
N SER A 45 -0.06 19.59 -5.39
CA SER A 45 -0.23 20.91 -6.00
C SER A 45 -0.40 22.05 -4.98
N MET A 46 -0.73 21.74 -3.73
CA MET A 46 -0.96 22.70 -2.64
C MET A 46 0.24 22.81 -1.68
N PHE A 47 1.35 22.14 -1.96
CA PHE A 47 2.50 22.12 -1.03
C PHE A 47 3.14 23.50 -0.85
N ASP A 48 3.16 24.33 -1.89
CA ASP A 48 3.74 25.67 -1.82
C ASP A 48 2.83 26.66 -1.07
N ASP A 49 1.52 26.43 -1.07
CA ASP A 49 0.53 27.35 -0.50
C ASP A 49 0.07 26.98 0.92
N THR A 50 0.14 25.69 1.28
CA THR A 50 -0.37 25.20 2.57
C THR A 50 0.55 25.62 3.70
N GLN A 51 0.09 26.54 4.55
CA GLN A 51 0.81 26.99 5.75
C GLN A 51 0.71 25.95 6.87
N ILE A 52 1.85 25.62 7.46
CA ILE A 52 1.97 24.83 8.67
C ILE A 52 1.99 25.78 9.87
N VAL A 53 1.07 25.57 10.81
CA VAL A 53 0.89 26.43 11.98
C VAL A 53 1.17 25.66 13.26
N ASP A 54 1.36 26.40 14.35
CA ASP A 54 1.57 25.84 15.68
C ASP A 54 0.43 24.89 16.08
N GLY A 55 0.79 23.72 16.59
CA GLY A 55 -0.14 22.67 17.03
C GLY A 55 -0.60 21.69 15.94
N ASP A 56 -0.22 21.87 14.68
CA ASP A 56 -0.62 20.96 13.61
C ASP A 56 -0.14 19.51 13.86
N GLN A 57 -1.00 18.56 13.53
CA GLN A 57 -0.71 17.13 13.51
C GLN A 57 -0.45 16.70 12.06
N LEU A 58 0.78 16.29 11.78
CA LEU A 58 1.25 15.97 10.45
C LEU A 58 1.61 14.49 10.36
N GLU A 59 1.17 13.86 9.27
CA GLU A 59 1.52 12.49 8.94
C GLU A 59 2.20 12.50 7.59
N ILE A 60 3.49 12.18 7.59
CA ILE A 60 4.34 12.16 6.40
C ILE A 60 4.68 10.70 6.12
N VAL A 61 4.20 10.22 4.99
CA VAL A 61 4.52 8.89 4.48
C VAL A 61 5.31 9.06 3.20
N HIS A 62 6.34 8.24 3.02
CA HIS A 62 7.01 8.08 1.75
C HIS A 62 6.44 6.80 1.18
N PHE A 63 6.41 6.73 -0.12
CA PHE A 63 6.31 5.44 -0.75
C PHE A 63 7.23 5.33 -1.93
N VAL A 64 7.56 4.09 -2.16
CA VAL A 64 8.69 3.71 -2.96
C VAL A 64 8.16 3.02 -4.22
N GLY A 65 8.14 3.76 -5.33
CA GLY A 65 8.20 3.20 -6.69
C GLY A 65 6.90 3.09 -7.51
N GLY A 66 6.58 4.11 -8.31
CA GLY A 66 5.56 4.05 -9.37
C GLY A 66 5.96 3.15 -10.56
N GLY A 67 4.95 2.63 -11.29
CA GLY A 67 5.10 1.58 -12.30
C GLY A 67 5.22 2.02 -13.76
N GLN A 68 5.79 1.18 -14.63
CA GLN A 68 5.09 0.29 -15.59
C GLN A 68 6.10 -0.42 -16.53
N GLN A 69 5.72 -1.64 -16.91
CA GLN A 69 6.28 -2.58 -17.89
C GLN A 69 7.75 -3.05 -17.70
N SER A 70 7.87 -4.34 -17.37
CA SER A 70 9.01 -5.15 -17.79
C SER A 70 8.52 -6.41 -18.48
N ALA A 71 9.19 -6.73 -19.59
CA ALA A 71 8.94 -7.89 -20.41
C ALA A 71 9.21 -9.19 -19.63
N VAL A 72 8.27 -10.13 -19.73
CA VAL A 72 8.45 -11.52 -19.32
C VAL A 72 9.63 -12.13 -20.06
N SER A 73 10.48 -12.84 -19.33
CA SER A 73 11.66 -13.55 -19.83
C SER A 73 11.30 -14.62 -20.86
N GLU A 74 12.00 -14.63 -21.99
CA GLU A 74 11.86 -15.65 -23.04
C GLU A 74 12.31 -17.01 -22.52
N GLY A 75 11.38 -17.95 -22.36
CA GLY A 75 11.72 -19.35 -22.08
C GLY A 75 10.61 -20.22 -21.49
N TYR A 76 9.58 -19.64 -20.86
CA TYR A 76 8.49 -20.41 -20.26
C TYR A 76 7.14 -20.01 -20.88
N ARG A 77 6.55 -20.88 -21.72
CA ARG A 77 5.18 -20.69 -22.20
C ARG A 77 4.22 -20.97 -21.05
N VAL A 78 3.76 -19.92 -20.38
CA VAL A 78 2.68 -20.01 -19.40
C VAL A 78 1.39 -20.35 -20.14
N THR A 79 0.92 -21.59 -20.00
CA THR A 79 -0.29 -22.08 -20.69
C THR A 79 -1.59 -21.60 -20.03
N ASP A 80 -1.52 -21.00 -18.85
CA ASP A 80 -2.67 -20.52 -18.08
C ASP A 80 -2.32 -19.24 -17.28
N PRO A 81 -2.21 -18.08 -17.96
CA PRO A 81 -1.77 -16.85 -17.33
C PRO A 81 -2.83 -16.27 -16.38
N LEU A 82 -2.37 -15.62 -15.31
CA LEU A 82 -3.24 -14.92 -14.36
C LEU A 82 -3.52 -13.50 -14.86
N GLN A 83 -4.79 -13.09 -14.89
CA GLN A 83 -5.17 -11.72 -15.22
C GLN A 83 -5.74 -11.01 -13.98
N ILE A 84 -5.16 -9.87 -13.61
CA ILE A 84 -5.66 -9.02 -12.51
C ILE A 84 -5.62 -7.58 -13.00
N ALA A 85 -6.75 -6.87 -12.87
CA ALA A 85 -6.90 -5.46 -13.24
C ALA A 85 -6.40 -5.13 -14.66
N GLY A 86 -6.61 -6.03 -15.62
CA GLY A 86 -6.18 -5.88 -17.02
C GLY A 86 -4.70 -6.16 -17.28
N LYS A 87 -3.90 -6.49 -16.26
CA LYS A 87 -2.50 -6.95 -16.42
C LYS A 87 -2.43 -8.48 -16.38
N THR A 88 -1.60 -9.03 -17.25
CA THR A 88 -1.31 -10.47 -17.34
C THR A 88 -0.03 -10.79 -16.58
N TYR A 89 -0.06 -11.89 -15.82
CA TYR A 89 1.05 -12.41 -15.02
C TYR A 89 1.29 -13.87 -15.40
N GLY A 90 2.56 -14.26 -15.47
CA GLY A 90 2.97 -15.65 -15.66
C GLY A 90 2.92 -16.46 -14.35
N SER A 91 3.19 -15.80 -13.23
CA SER A 91 3.17 -16.35 -11.89
C SER A 91 1.82 -16.15 -11.22
N ARG A 92 1.35 -17.22 -10.55
CA ARG A 92 0.16 -17.20 -9.68
C ARG A 92 0.51 -17.06 -8.20
N LEU A 93 1.80 -16.85 -7.92
CA LEU A 93 2.33 -16.67 -6.59
C LEU A 93 2.47 -15.18 -6.29
N ILE A 94 1.80 -14.73 -5.24
CA ILE A 94 1.98 -13.39 -4.64
C ILE A 94 2.77 -13.57 -3.34
N VAL A 95 3.76 -12.71 -3.12
CA VAL A 95 4.66 -12.78 -1.95
C VAL A 95 4.53 -11.50 -1.12
N GLY A 96 4.58 -11.63 0.20
CA GLY A 96 4.65 -10.47 1.11
C GLY A 96 6.06 -10.20 1.60
N THR A 97 6.36 -8.94 1.96
CA THR A 97 7.71 -8.50 2.35
C THR A 97 7.93 -8.36 3.86
N GLY A 98 6.90 -8.54 4.67
CA GLY A 98 6.89 -8.08 6.07
C GLY A 98 7.69 -8.92 7.07
N LYS A 99 8.20 -10.10 6.69
CA LYS A 99 8.77 -11.08 7.65
C LYS A 99 10.23 -11.49 7.40
N TYR A 100 10.83 -11.03 6.30
CA TYR A 100 12.24 -11.30 6.03
C TYR A 100 13.12 -10.59 7.06
N ARG A 101 14.34 -11.12 7.25
CA ARG A 101 15.35 -10.53 8.12
C ARG A 101 15.77 -9.13 7.64
N ASP A 102 15.88 -8.96 6.33
CA ASP A 102 16.36 -7.75 5.66
C ASP A 102 15.85 -7.69 4.20
N PHE A 103 16.09 -6.58 3.50
CA PHE A 103 15.65 -6.40 2.11
C PHE A 103 16.47 -7.20 1.10
N GLU A 104 17.71 -7.58 1.43
CA GLU A 104 18.52 -8.46 0.60
C GLU A 104 17.89 -9.85 0.54
N GLN A 105 17.55 -10.42 1.70
CA GLN A 105 16.81 -11.68 1.78
C GLN A 105 15.43 -11.58 1.12
N THR A 106 14.76 -10.43 1.22
CA THR A 106 13.48 -10.19 0.54
C THR A 106 13.65 -10.31 -0.98
N ALA A 107 14.68 -9.67 -1.56
CA ALA A 107 14.95 -9.72 -2.99
C ALA A 107 15.34 -11.12 -3.47
N GLU A 108 16.20 -11.83 -2.72
CA GLU A 108 16.55 -13.21 -3.01
C GLU A 108 15.32 -14.12 -3.02
N ALA A 109 14.42 -13.98 -2.04
CA ALA A 109 13.21 -14.78 -1.95
C ALA A 109 12.23 -14.47 -3.08
N VAL A 110 12.03 -13.19 -3.43
CA VAL A 110 11.18 -12.79 -4.55
C VAL A 110 11.73 -13.35 -5.86
N ALA A 111 13.04 -13.21 -6.12
CA ALA A 111 13.69 -13.74 -7.31
C ALA A 111 13.57 -15.27 -7.41
N ALA A 112 13.84 -15.99 -6.31
CA ALA A 112 13.74 -17.45 -6.27
C ALA A 112 12.29 -17.95 -6.44
N SER A 113 11.31 -17.18 -5.96
CA SER A 113 9.89 -17.54 -6.06
C SER A 113 9.31 -17.33 -7.47
N GLY A 114 9.92 -16.48 -8.28
CA GLY A 114 9.36 -16.02 -9.55
C GLY A 114 8.05 -15.23 -9.39
N ALA A 115 7.79 -14.66 -8.21
CA ALA A 115 6.63 -13.82 -7.98
C ALA A 115 6.73 -12.50 -8.75
N GLU A 116 5.65 -12.11 -9.42
CA GLU A 116 5.57 -10.85 -10.17
C GLU A 116 4.76 -9.79 -9.43
N ILE A 117 4.06 -10.18 -8.35
CA ILE A 117 3.30 -9.29 -7.48
C ILE A 117 3.83 -9.45 -6.06
N VAL A 118 4.17 -8.32 -5.44
CA VAL A 118 4.69 -8.27 -4.09
C VAL A 118 3.84 -7.32 -3.24
N THR A 119 3.33 -7.80 -2.11
CA THR A 119 2.56 -6.94 -1.20
C THR A 119 3.50 -6.08 -0.37
N VAL A 120 3.19 -4.79 -0.29
CA VAL A 120 3.98 -3.83 0.48
C VAL A 120 3.08 -3.16 1.52
N ALA A 121 3.52 -3.17 2.77
CA ALA A 121 2.84 -2.44 3.82
C ALA A 121 3.11 -0.94 3.65
N VAL A 122 2.06 -0.13 3.81
CA VAL A 122 2.20 1.31 3.98
C VAL A 122 2.88 1.59 5.32
N ARG A 123 4.06 2.20 5.31
CA ARG A 123 4.77 2.59 6.55
C ARG A 123 5.06 4.09 6.55
N ARG A 124 5.07 4.67 7.75
CA ARG A 124 5.49 6.05 7.99
C ARG A 124 6.97 6.22 7.68
N VAL A 125 7.37 7.37 7.15
CA VAL A 125 8.80 7.69 7.00
C VAL A 125 9.40 7.87 8.38
N ASN A 126 10.57 7.27 8.57
CA ASN A 126 11.41 7.66 9.68
C ASN A 126 12.13 8.97 9.33
N VAL A 127 11.57 10.09 9.76
CA VAL A 127 12.04 11.44 9.41
C VAL A 127 13.37 11.80 10.11
N SER A 128 13.80 11.00 11.08
CA SER A 128 15.08 11.21 11.79
C SER A 128 16.27 10.53 11.11
N ASP A 129 16.05 9.63 10.14
CA ASP A 129 17.11 8.89 9.46
C ASP A 129 16.78 8.69 7.96
N PRO A 130 17.16 9.64 7.09
CA PRO A 130 16.86 9.61 5.66
C PRO A 130 17.60 8.51 4.88
N ASP A 131 18.68 7.96 5.45
CA ASP A 131 19.58 7.01 4.79
C ASP A 131 19.17 5.54 5.00
N GLN A 132 18.02 5.29 5.64
CA GLN A 132 17.56 3.92 5.84
C GLN A 132 17.27 3.23 4.50
N PRO A 133 17.69 1.96 4.33
CA PRO A 133 17.45 1.21 3.12
C PRO A 133 15.96 1.17 2.79
N MET A 134 15.61 1.31 1.52
CA MET A 134 14.23 1.22 1.05
C MET A 134 14.03 -0.05 0.23
N LEU A 135 12.80 -0.60 0.23
CA LEU A 135 12.51 -1.81 -0.53
C LEU A 135 12.83 -1.68 -2.04
N THR A 136 12.66 -0.49 -2.63
CA THR A 136 12.96 -0.29 -4.07
C THR A 136 14.43 -0.31 -4.42
N ASP A 137 15.30 -0.15 -3.43
CA ASP A 137 16.74 -0.26 -3.66
C ASP A 137 17.12 -1.72 -3.98
N TYR A 138 16.23 -2.66 -3.64
CA TYR A 138 16.40 -4.11 -3.81
C TYR A 138 15.41 -4.72 -4.81
N LEU A 139 14.21 -4.15 -4.95
CA LEU A 139 13.17 -4.60 -5.86
C LEU A 139 12.75 -3.47 -6.82
N ASP A 140 13.03 -3.62 -8.11
CA ASP A 140 12.69 -2.60 -9.09
C ASP A 140 11.16 -2.56 -9.35
N PRO A 141 10.46 -1.43 -9.09
CA PRO A 141 9.03 -1.29 -9.34
C PRO A 141 8.67 -1.35 -10.84
N LYS A 142 9.65 -1.30 -11.74
CA LYS A 142 9.44 -1.56 -13.17
C LYS A 142 9.33 -3.04 -13.48
N SER A 143 10.00 -3.91 -12.72
CA SER A 143 9.99 -5.36 -12.94
C SER A 143 8.94 -6.08 -12.11
N ILE A 144 8.62 -5.56 -10.91
CA ILE A 144 7.67 -6.14 -9.99
C ILE A 144 6.43 -5.24 -9.83
N THR A 145 5.24 -5.83 -9.86
CA THR A 145 4.02 -5.12 -9.44
C THR A 145 4.00 -5.02 -7.93
N TYR A 146 4.00 -3.79 -7.40
CA TYR A 146 3.71 -3.56 -5.99
C TYR A 146 2.21 -3.55 -5.72
N LEU A 147 1.84 -4.18 -4.61
CA LEU A 147 0.47 -4.27 -4.13
C LEU A 147 0.39 -3.67 -2.71
N PRO A 148 0.22 -2.35 -2.60
CA PRO A 148 0.06 -1.67 -1.32
C PRO A 148 -1.12 -2.26 -0.54
N ASN A 149 -0.92 -2.53 0.75
CA ASN A 149 -1.93 -3.14 1.59
C ASN A 149 -2.26 -2.32 2.85
N THR A 150 -3.40 -2.60 3.47
CA THR A 150 -3.85 -1.97 4.72
C THR A 150 -3.60 -2.84 5.94
N ALA A 151 -2.53 -3.64 5.94
CA ALA A 151 -2.19 -4.50 7.06
C ALA A 151 -2.17 -3.72 8.39
N GLY A 152 -2.88 -4.24 9.39
CA GLY A 152 -3.03 -3.58 10.69
C GLY A 152 -4.11 -2.50 10.77
N CYS A 153 -4.93 -2.29 9.74
CA CYS A 153 -6.13 -1.46 9.82
C CYS A 153 -7.29 -2.25 10.44
N PHE A 154 -8.03 -1.61 11.35
CA PHE A 154 -9.18 -2.20 12.06
C PHE A 154 -10.50 -1.47 11.75
N THR A 155 -10.44 -0.40 10.97
CA THR A 155 -11.61 0.36 10.54
C THR A 155 -11.50 0.67 9.05
N ALA A 156 -12.65 0.88 8.41
CA ALA A 156 -12.74 1.31 7.03
C ALA A 156 -12.00 2.64 6.83
N ASP A 157 -12.15 3.57 7.79
CA ASP A 157 -11.56 4.91 7.69
C ASP A 157 -10.03 4.85 7.70
N ASP A 158 -9.44 3.98 8.54
CA ASP A 158 -7.98 3.75 8.55
C ASP A 158 -7.49 3.14 7.23
N ALA A 159 -8.23 2.17 6.69
CA ALA A 159 -7.91 1.51 5.43
C ALA A 159 -7.98 2.48 4.24
N LEU A 160 -9.05 3.29 4.17
CA LEU A 160 -9.24 4.33 3.16
C LEU A 160 -8.11 5.35 3.19
N ARG A 161 -7.79 5.86 4.38
CA ARG A 161 -6.68 6.81 4.58
C ARG A 161 -5.36 6.21 4.11
N THR A 162 -5.07 4.96 4.51
CA THR A 162 -3.85 4.25 4.16
C THR A 162 -3.67 4.07 2.65
N LEU A 163 -4.72 3.69 1.92
CA LEU A 163 -4.63 3.46 0.47
C LEU A 163 -4.67 4.75 -0.35
N ARG A 164 -5.40 5.78 0.08
CA ARG A 164 -5.32 7.11 -0.53
C ARG A 164 -3.91 7.68 -0.41
N LEU A 165 -3.28 7.53 0.75
CA LEU A 165 -1.88 7.89 0.95
C LEU A 165 -0.93 7.10 0.03
N ALA A 166 -1.15 5.79 -0.13
CA ALA A 166 -0.38 4.97 -1.06
C ALA A 166 -0.49 5.50 -2.50
N ARG A 167 -1.73 5.76 -2.96
CA ARG A 167 -1.99 6.32 -4.29
C ARG A 167 -1.30 7.66 -4.51
N GLU A 168 -1.39 8.59 -3.56
CA GLU A 168 -0.74 9.91 -3.70
C GLU A 168 0.79 9.82 -3.76
N ALA A 169 1.37 8.89 -3.01
CA ALA A 169 2.81 8.79 -2.91
C ALA A 169 3.45 8.09 -4.12
N GLY A 170 2.85 7.02 -4.67
CA GLY A 170 3.44 6.27 -5.79
C GLY A 170 2.51 5.97 -6.96
N GLY A 171 1.31 6.53 -7.00
CA GLY A 171 0.41 6.44 -8.14
C GLY A 171 -0.22 5.06 -8.34
N TRP A 172 -0.32 4.25 -7.29
CA TRP A 172 -0.91 2.91 -7.41
C TRP A 172 -2.43 2.94 -7.30
N ASP A 173 -3.08 2.38 -8.32
CA ASP A 173 -4.51 2.10 -8.30
C ASP A 173 -4.82 0.68 -7.84
N LEU A 174 -3.90 -0.27 -8.02
CA LEU A 174 -4.05 -1.65 -7.57
C LEU A 174 -3.65 -1.78 -6.10
N VAL A 175 -4.56 -2.25 -5.26
CA VAL A 175 -4.41 -2.25 -3.79
C VAL A 175 -4.95 -3.55 -3.18
N LYS A 176 -4.35 -3.99 -2.07
CA LYS A 176 -4.88 -5.08 -1.22
C LYS A 176 -5.60 -4.47 0.00
N LEU A 177 -6.93 -4.47 -0.03
CA LEU A 177 -7.76 -4.07 1.10
C LEU A 177 -7.82 -5.20 2.13
N GLU A 178 -7.48 -4.86 3.37
CA GLU A 178 -7.50 -5.74 4.54
C GLU A 178 -7.97 -4.94 5.75
N VAL A 179 -9.18 -5.25 6.25
CA VAL A 179 -9.71 -4.65 7.49
C VAL A 179 -9.96 -5.75 8.49
N LEU A 180 -9.22 -5.73 9.59
CA LEU A 180 -9.19 -6.80 10.58
C LEU A 180 -10.20 -6.54 11.70
N GLY A 181 -10.86 -7.59 12.18
CA GLY A 181 -11.73 -7.53 13.36
C GLY A 181 -10.95 -7.55 14.68
N ASP A 182 -9.85 -8.30 14.75
CA ASP A 182 -9.00 -8.33 15.93
C ASP A 182 -7.54 -8.75 15.64
N LYS A 183 -6.63 -8.39 16.57
CA LYS A 183 -5.19 -8.64 16.45
C LYS A 183 -4.78 -10.09 16.67
N ALA A 184 -5.59 -10.89 17.35
CA ALA A 184 -5.24 -12.26 17.74
C ALA A 184 -5.53 -13.24 16.61
N THR A 185 -6.70 -13.12 15.98
CA THR A 185 -7.14 -13.98 14.89
C THR A 185 -6.63 -13.46 13.54
N LEU A 186 -6.55 -12.14 13.37
CA LEU A 186 -6.37 -11.48 12.06
C LEU A 186 -7.50 -11.86 11.09
N TYR A 187 -8.69 -12.16 11.62
CA TYR A 187 -9.89 -12.43 10.83
C TYR A 187 -10.47 -11.11 10.30
N PRO A 188 -11.00 -11.06 9.07
CA PRO A 188 -11.53 -9.83 8.50
C PRO A 188 -12.83 -9.39 9.19
N ASP A 189 -12.97 -8.08 9.44
CA ASP A 189 -14.27 -7.48 9.75
C ASP A 189 -14.99 -7.19 8.44
N MET A 190 -15.98 -8.02 8.11
CA MET A 190 -16.67 -7.91 6.82
C MET A 190 -17.54 -6.64 6.70
N ARG A 191 -18.00 -6.06 7.81
CA ARG A 191 -18.80 -4.82 7.76
C ARG A 191 -17.93 -3.65 7.36
N GLU A 192 -16.78 -3.52 8.00
CA GLU A 192 -15.81 -2.47 7.67
C GLU A 192 -15.17 -2.70 6.30
N THR A 193 -14.94 -3.97 5.93
CA THR A 193 -14.38 -4.35 4.61
C THR A 193 -15.30 -3.93 3.47
N LEU A 194 -16.61 -4.23 3.55
CA LEU A 194 -17.59 -3.83 2.53
C LEU A 194 -17.67 -2.31 2.40
N LYS A 195 -17.75 -1.60 3.53
CA LYS A 195 -17.76 -0.12 3.57
C LYS A 195 -16.53 0.47 2.88
N ALA A 196 -15.34 -0.04 3.17
CA ALA A 196 -14.11 0.45 2.55
C ALA A 196 -14.03 0.10 1.05
N ALA A 197 -14.42 -1.12 0.67
CA ALA A 197 -14.39 -1.57 -0.72
C ALA A 197 -15.27 -0.68 -1.62
N GLU A 198 -16.49 -0.37 -1.18
CA GLU A 198 -17.43 0.49 -1.92
C GLU A 198 -16.81 1.85 -2.24
N VAL A 199 -16.25 2.51 -1.22
CA VAL A 199 -15.63 3.83 -1.38
C VAL A 199 -14.40 3.76 -2.29
N LEU A 200 -13.50 2.80 -2.08
CA LEU A 200 -12.30 2.66 -2.92
C LEU A 200 -12.64 2.42 -4.39
N ILE A 201 -13.63 1.58 -4.67
CA ILE A 201 -14.09 1.32 -6.03
C ILE A 201 -14.68 2.59 -6.65
N SER A 202 -15.49 3.34 -5.89
CA SER A 202 -16.04 4.62 -6.35
C SER A 202 -14.95 5.66 -6.67
N GLU A 203 -13.80 5.58 -5.99
CA GLU A 203 -12.60 6.39 -6.23
C GLU A 203 -11.69 5.80 -7.33
N GLY A 204 -12.12 4.75 -8.02
CA GLY A 204 -11.40 4.16 -9.14
C GLY A 204 -10.25 3.23 -8.77
N PHE A 205 -10.10 2.84 -7.49
CA PHE A 205 -9.13 1.79 -7.11
C PHE A 205 -9.47 0.45 -7.76
N LYS A 206 -8.43 -0.34 -8.04
CA LYS A 206 -8.52 -1.74 -8.42
C LYS A 206 -8.29 -2.57 -7.15
N VAL A 207 -9.39 -2.92 -6.48
CA VAL A 207 -9.34 -3.50 -5.14
C VAL A 207 -9.20 -5.03 -5.21
N MET A 208 -8.10 -5.55 -4.68
CA MET A 208 -7.99 -6.94 -4.26
C MET A 208 -8.36 -7.00 -2.78
N VAL A 209 -9.36 -7.79 -2.39
CA VAL A 209 -9.93 -7.72 -1.04
C VAL A 209 -9.64 -8.98 -0.23
N TYR A 210 -9.10 -8.82 0.98
CA TYR A 210 -9.04 -9.88 1.98
C TYR A 210 -10.40 -10.05 2.64
N THR A 211 -10.96 -11.26 2.55
CA THR A 211 -12.35 -11.55 2.96
C THR A 211 -12.44 -12.90 3.66
N SER A 212 -13.52 -13.14 4.39
CA SER A 212 -13.84 -14.47 4.94
C SER A 212 -14.05 -15.49 3.82
N ASP A 213 -14.19 -16.76 4.21
CA ASP A 213 -14.56 -17.87 3.33
C ASP A 213 -16.08 -17.93 3.03
N ASP A 214 -16.83 -16.89 3.37
CA ASP A 214 -18.26 -16.78 3.10
C ASP A 214 -18.51 -16.47 1.60
N PRO A 215 -19.19 -17.38 0.87
CA PRO A 215 -19.44 -17.20 -0.56
C PRO A 215 -20.45 -16.08 -0.89
N LEU A 216 -21.23 -15.61 0.09
CA LEU A 216 -22.14 -14.47 -0.10
C LEU A 216 -21.34 -13.17 -0.14
N PHE A 217 -20.44 -12.95 0.83
CA PHE A 217 -19.56 -11.78 0.81
C PHE A 217 -18.60 -11.78 -0.38
N ALA A 218 -18.04 -12.94 -0.74
CA ALA A 218 -17.17 -13.04 -1.91
C ALA A 218 -17.89 -12.61 -3.21
N ARG A 219 -19.17 -12.96 -3.33
CA ARG A 219 -20.02 -12.56 -4.47
C ARG A 219 -20.36 -11.08 -4.42
N GLU A 220 -20.77 -10.57 -3.26
CA GLU A 220 -21.08 -9.16 -3.07
C GLU A 220 -19.88 -8.27 -3.43
N LEU A 221 -18.68 -8.62 -2.97
CA LEU A 221 -17.44 -7.91 -3.29
C LEU A 221 -17.10 -7.96 -4.79
N ASN A 222 -17.35 -9.10 -5.45
CA ASN A 222 -17.19 -9.24 -6.89
C ASN A 222 -18.18 -8.37 -7.67
N ASP A 223 -19.47 -8.42 -7.30
CA ASP A 223 -20.54 -7.66 -7.95
C ASP A 223 -20.35 -6.15 -7.78
N MET A 224 -19.74 -5.73 -6.65
CA MET A 224 -19.35 -4.35 -6.39
C MET A 224 -18.21 -3.87 -7.29
N GLY A 225 -17.36 -4.77 -7.78
CA GLY A 225 -16.25 -4.47 -8.69
C GLY A 225 -14.84 -4.68 -8.13
N CYS A 226 -14.68 -5.44 -7.04
CA CYS A 226 -13.35 -5.90 -6.63
C CYS A 226 -12.72 -6.75 -7.75
N VAL A 227 -11.44 -6.52 -8.03
CA VAL A 227 -10.74 -7.21 -9.13
C VAL A 227 -10.25 -8.61 -8.75
N ALA A 228 -10.20 -8.92 -7.45
CA ALA A 228 -9.95 -10.25 -6.92
C ALA A 228 -10.38 -10.36 -5.45
N SER A 229 -10.82 -11.56 -5.04
CA SER A 229 -11.12 -11.90 -3.65
C SER A 229 -10.05 -12.84 -3.09
N CYS A 230 -9.51 -12.48 -1.93
CA CYS A 230 -8.41 -13.13 -1.24
C CYS A 230 -8.94 -13.77 0.06
N LEU A 231 -9.32 -15.05 0.01
CA LEU A 231 -9.96 -15.71 1.15
C LEU A 231 -9.02 -15.88 2.35
N TRP A 232 -9.58 -15.71 3.55
CA TRP A 232 -8.94 -16.01 4.82
C TRP A 232 -8.37 -17.45 4.83
N GLY A 233 -7.18 -17.63 5.40
CA GLY A 233 -6.47 -18.91 5.39
C GLY A 233 -5.77 -19.29 4.07
N LEU A 234 -6.10 -18.63 2.95
CA LEU A 234 -5.34 -18.73 1.69
C LEU A 234 -4.41 -17.52 1.48
N LEU A 235 -4.74 -16.38 2.09
CA LEU A 235 -4.11 -15.07 1.85
C LEU A 235 -3.87 -14.20 3.11
N SER A 236 -3.66 -14.82 4.28
CA SER A 236 -3.37 -14.07 5.52
C SER A 236 -1.89 -13.74 5.65
N ASP A 237 -1.56 -12.59 6.26
CA ASP A 237 -0.19 -12.17 6.63
C ASP A 237 0.58 -13.18 7.52
N ARG A 238 0.00 -14.36 7.82
CA ARG A 238 0.70 -15.48 8.44
C ARG A 238 1.66 -16.19 7.47
N ASP A 239 1.34 -16.25 6.18
CA ASP A 239 2.04 -17.10 5.21
C ASP A 239 2.85 -16.32 4.17
N TRP A 240 4.03 -16.84 3.85
CA TRP A 240 5.01 -16.25 2.93
C TRP A 240 4.59 -16.32 1.45
N VAL A 241 3.53 -17.07 1.14
CA VAL A 241 3.23 -17.62 -0.18
C VAL A 241 1.72 -17.63 -0.37
N PHE A 242 1.24 -16.91 -1.37
CA PHE A 242 -0.18 -16.87 -1.71
C PHE A 242 -0.43 -17.42 -3.11
N LYS A 243 -1.30 -18.43 -3.23
CA LYS A 243 -1.66 -19.03 -4.52
C LYS A 243 -3.09 -18.65 -4.90
N ILE A 244 -3.25 -17.80 -5.91
CA ILE A 244 -4.57 -17.46 -6.44
C ILE A 244 -5.03 -18.55 -7.42
N ARG A 245 -6.14 -19.20 -7.10
CA ARG A 245 -6.91 -19.96 -8.09
C ARG A 245 -7.81 -18.98 -8.82
N SER A 246 -7.81 -19.04 -10.15
CA SER A 246 -8.79 -18.28 -10.94
C SER A 246 -10.19 -18.73 -10.51
N ILE A 247 -11.03 -17.79 -10.11
CA ILE A 247 -12.47 -17.98 -10.03
C ILE A 247 -12.99 -17.47 -11.38
N SER A 248 -12.86 -18.28 -12.42
CA SER A 248 -13.62 -18.03 -13.65
C SER A 248 -15.07 -18.42 -13.38
N ALA A 249 -16.00 -17.49 -13.61
CA ALA A 249 -17.42 -17.81 -13.82
C ALA A 249 -17.60 -18.68 -15.07
#